data_AF-A0A6A6CGW7-F1
#
_entry.id   AF-A0A6A6CGW7-F1
#
_cell.length_a   1.000
_cell.length_b   1.000
_cell.length_c   1.000
_cell.angle_alpha   90.00
_cell.angle_beta   90.00
_cell.angle_gamma   90.00
#
_symmetry.space_group_name_H-M   'P 1'
#
loop_
_entity.id
_entity.type
_entity.pdbx_description
1 polymer ?
#
loop_
_entity_poly.entity_id
_entity_poly.type
_entity_poly.pdbx_seq_one_letter_code
_entity_poly.pdbx_strand_id
1 'polypeptide(L)'
;MPPNLQDQDTIFRNIKLVTTPWSIFVYVINPFISWALMMYTCFHLNTGGILSTRAQLTFAVVIYPVSVLFLAMATGEKIKSRLEERGYEQRRTRAREIDLLLNLAVFGAFYYWLQSYESDGKESRFAVGLMAVFGGLMIWWFIVMMSIGPVLWFTVRVR
;
A
#
# COMPACT_ATOMS: atom_id res chain seq x y z
N MET A 1 -14.77 28.38 -10.63
CA MET A 1 -15.68 27.32 -11.12
C MET A 1 -15.75 26.26 -10.03
N PRO A 2 -16.93 25.90 -9.51
CA PRO A 2 -17.02 24.82 -8.54
C PRO A 2 -16.50 23.52 -9.19
N PRO A 3 -15.74 22.68 -8.47
CA PRO A 3 -15.28 21.40 -9.01
C PRO A 3 -16.51 20.58 -9.40
N ASN A 4 -16.45 20.01 -10.61
CA ASN A 4 -17.54 19.24 -11.19
C ASN A 4 -17.80 18.03 -10.28
N LEU A 5 -18.99 17.94 -9.67
CA LEU A 5 -19.37 16.86 -8.73
C LEU A 5 -19.24 15.45 -9.34
N GLN A 6 -19.08 15.33 -10.66
CA GLN A 6 -18.79 14.06 -11.35
C GLN A 6 -17.39 13.50 -11.09
N ASP A 7 -16.43 14.30 -10.62
CA ASP A 7 -15.04 13.84 -10.39
C ASP A 7 -14.81 13.27 -8.97
N GLN A 8 -15.66 13.57 -7.99
CA GLN A 8 -15.47 13.09 -6.61
C GLN A 8 -15.74 11.59 -6.42
N ASP A 9 -16.58 10.97 -7.27
CA ASP A 9 -16.90 9.53 -7.21
C ASP A 9 -15.95 8.65 -8.03
N THR A 10 -14.90 9.23 -8.62
CA THR A 10 -14.09 8.52 -9.62
C THR A 10 -13.26 7.40 -9.00
N ILE A 11 -12.68 7.61 -7.81
CA ILE A 11 -11.84 6.61 -7.15
C ILE A 11 -12.68 5.43 -6.68
N PHE A 12 -13.82 5.67 -6.01
CA PHE A 12 -14.72 4.60 -5.57
C PHE A 12 -15.28 3.79 -6.74
N ARG A 13 -15.62 4.47 -7.84
CA ARG A 13 -16.01 3.79 -9.08
C ARG A 13 -14.87 2.93 -9.62
N ASN A 14 -13.66 3.47 -9.68
CA ASN A 14 -12.50 2.74 -10.20
C ASN A 14 -12.14 1.55 -9.29
N ILE A 15 -12.29 1.66 -7.96
CA ILE A 15 -12.16 0.55 -7.01
C ILE A 15 -13.12 -0.57 -7.42
N LYS A 16 -14.40 -0.29 -7.63
CA LYS A 16 -15.38 -1.32 -8.05
C LYS A 16 -15.01 -2.03 -9.35
N LEU A 17 -14.31 -1.34 -10.27
CA LEU A 17 -13.87 -1.94 -11.54
C LEU A 17 -12.70 -2.92 -11.37
N VAL A 18 -11.88 -2.73 -10.32
CA VAL A 18 -10.72 -3.58 -10.03
C VAL A 18 -10.96 -4.58 -8.91
N THR A 19 -12.01 -4.41 -8.12
CA THR A 19 -12.36 -5.31 -7.01
C THR A 19 -12.74 -6.69 -7.54
N THR A 20 -11.83 -7.64 -7.33
CA THR A 20 -12.06 -9.07 -7.53
C THR A 20 -11.52 -9.79 -6.31
N PRO A 21 -11.97 -11.04 -6.01
CA PRO A 21 -11.39 -11.82 -4.92
C PRO A 21 -9.87 -11.93 -5.02
N TRP A 22 -9.34 -12.07 -6.24
CA TRP A 22 -7.91 -12.07 -6.51
C TRP A 22 -7.24 -10.73 -6.19
N SER A 23 -7.83 -9.61 -6.60
CA SER A 23 -7.31 -8.27 -6.28
C SER A 23 -7.29 -8.03 -4.76
N ILE A 24 -8.33 -8.45 -4.04
CA ILE A 24 -8.38 -8.34 -2.57
C ILE A 24 -7.26 -9.18 -1.96
N PHE A 25 -7.05 -10.40 -2.45
CA PHE A 25 -5.94 -11.23 -1.99
C PHE A 25 -4.58 -10.55 -2.23
N VAL A 26 -4.29 -10.11 -3.46
CA VAL A 26 -2.99 -9.54 -3.83
C VAL A 26 -2.70 -8.21 -3.15
N TYR A 27 -3.68 -7.30 -3.08
CA TYR A 27 -3.45 -5.92 -2.61
C TYR A 27 -3.82 -5.71 -1.16
N VAL A 28 -4.55 -6.62 -0.50
CA VAL A 28 -4.90 -6.48 0.92
C VAL A 28 -4.27 -7.63 1.69
N ILE A 29 -4.77 -8.86 1.51
CA ILE A 29 -4.42 -10.00 2.36
C ILE A 29 -2.91 -10.30 2.30
N ASN A 30 -2.33 -10.35 1.11
CA ASN A 30 -0.96 -10.79 0.89
C ASN A 30 0.09 -9.85 1.53
N PRO A 31 0.01 -8.50 1.38
CA PRO A 31 0.83 -7.58 2.16
C PRO A 31 0.71 -7.74 3.68
N PHE A 32 -0.48 -8.04 4.20
CA PHE A 32 -0.69 -8.26 5.63
C PHE A 32 -0.01 -9.54 6.16
N ILE A 33 0.23 -10.55 5.32
CA ILE A 33 1.00 -11.74 5.71
C ILE A 33 2.45 -11.37 6.04
N SER A 34 3.08 -10.48 5.25
CA SER A 34 4.44 -9.97 5.52
C SER A 34 4.52 -9.31 6.89
N TRP A 35 3.50 -8.51 7.20
CA TRP A 35 3.40 -7.80 8.46
C TRP A 35 3.16 -8.75 9.64
N ALA A 36 2.28 -9.73 9.47
CA ALA A 36 2.03 -10.76 10.48
C ALA A 36 3.29 -11.58 10.78
N LEU A 37 4.07 -11.93 9.75
CA LEU A 37 5.37 -12.61 9.89
C LEU A 37 6.38 -11.73 10.63
N MET A 38 6.48 -10.45 10.27
CA MET A 38 7.36 -9.50 10.96
C MET A 38 7.00 -9.36 12.45
N MET A 39 5.71 -9.16 12.75
CA MET A 39 5.23 -9.09 14.13
C MET A 39 5.52 -10.38 14.87
N TYR A 40 5.20 -11.53 14.27
CA TYR A 40 5.51 -12.84 14.85
C TYR A 40 7.00 -12.95 15.21
N THR A 41 7.90 -12.62 14.29
CA THR A 41 9.35 -12.64 14.52
C THR A 41 9.77 -11.65 15.62
N CYS A 42 9.22 -10.44 15.67
CA CYS A 42 9.53 -9.45 16.70
C CYS A 42 9.06 -9.85 18.12
N PHE A 43 7.92 -10.53 18.25
CA PHE A 43 7.39 -10.95 19.55
C PHE A 43 7.89 -12.33 20.02
N HIS A 44 8.33 -13.20 19.10
CA HIS A 44 8.78 -14.57 19.40
C HIS A 44 10.31 -14.74 19.31
N LEU A 45 11.07 -13.66 19.54
CA LEU A 45 12.54 -13.58 19.47
C LEU A 45 13.33 -14.59 20.33
N ASN A 46 12.68 -15.52 21.04
CA ASN A 46 13.31 -16.50 21.91
C ASN A 46 13.00 -17.97 21.59
N THR A 47 12.30 -18.27 20.49
CA THR A 47 12.14 -19.67 20.08
C THR A 47 13.40 -20.09 19.33
N GLY A 48 14.25 -20.93 19.94
CA GLY A 48 15.51 -21.49 19.40
C GLY A 48 15.35 -22.32 18.13
N GLY A 49 14.81 -21.69 17.08
CA GLY A 49 14.48 -22.29 15.80
C GLY A 49 15.67 -22.37 14.85
N ILE A 50 15.50 -23.20 13.83
CA ILE A 50 16.51 -23.64 12.86
C ILE A 50 17.06 -22.49 11.98
N LEU A 51 16.30 -21.40 11.80
CA LEU A 51 16.75 -20.20 11.08
C LEU A 51 17.14 -19.10 12.05
N SER A 52 18.29 -18.45 11.79
CA SER A 52 18.69 -17.26 12.55
C SER A 52 17.63 -16.15 12.44
N THR A 53 17.40 -15.43 13.53
CA THR A 53 16.50 -14.26 13.60
C THR A 53 16.76 -13.26 12.46
N ARG A 54 18.03 -13.07 12.08
CA ARG A 54 18.42 -12.21 10.96
C ARG A 54 17.84 -12.69 9.64
N ALA A 55 17.90 -13.99 9.36
CA ALA A 55 17.35 -14.55 8.13
C ALA A 55 15.81 -14.40 8.06
N GLN A 56 15.12 -14.59 9.19
CA GLN A 56 13.66 -14.38 9.26
C GLN A 56 13.27 -12.92 9.04
N LEU A 57 13.98 -11.98 9.66
CA LEU A 57 13.77 -10.54 9.46
C LEU A 57 14.06 -10.12 8.02
N THR A 58 15.17 -10.58 7.44
CA THR A 58 15.49 -10.32 6.02
C THR A 58 14.40 -10.84 5.10
N PHE A 59 13.87 -12.03 5.37
CA PHE A 59 12.77 -12.58 4.58
C PHE A 59 11.51 -11.71 4.71
N ALA A 60 11.08 -11.37 5.94
CA ALA A 60 9.84 -10.65 6.22
C ALA A 60 9.86 -9.17 5.79
N VAL A 61 11.02 -8.52 5.82
CA VAL A 61 11.16 -7.07 5.55
C VAL A 61 11.63 -6.79 4.12
N VAL A 62 12.36 -7.73 3.50
CA VAL A 62 12.96 -7.50 2.17
C VAL A 62 12.38 -8.45 1.13
N ILE A 63 12.62 -9.76 1.28
CA ILE A 63 12.32 -10.74 0.22
C ILE A 63 10.82 -10.82 -0.04
N TYR A 64 10.02 -10.91 1.03
CA TYR A 64 8.58 -11.06 0.91
C TYR A 64 7.92 -9.79 0.37
N PRO A 65 8.17 -8.57 0.89
CA PRO A 65 7.62 -7.35 0.31
C PRO A 65 7.98 -7.13 -1.16
N VAL A 66 9.23 -7.42 -1.55
CA VAL A 66 9.66 -7.35 -2.96
C VAL A 66 8.88 -8.34 -3.83
N SER A 67 8.71 -9.58 -3.37
CA SER A 67 7.93 -10.59 -4.11
C SER A 67 6.45 -10.19 -4.24
N VAL A 68 5.86 -9.65 -3.17
CA VAL A 68 4.49 -9.12 -3.18
C VAL A 68 4.38 -7.95 -4.16
N LEU A 69 5.38 -7.06 -4.19
CA LEU A 69 5.42 -5.95 -5.14
C LEU A 69 5.43 -6.44 -6.59
N PHE A 70 6.26 -7.43 -6.94
CA PHE A 70 6.25 -8.01 -8.29
C PHE A 70 4.89 -8.62 -8.66
N LEU A 71 4.29 -9.38 -7.75
CA LEU A 71 2.95 -9.95 -7.96
C LEU A 71 1.88 -8.88 -8.13
N ALA A 72 1.96 -7.82 -7.33
CA ALA A 72 1.08 -6.66 -7.36
C ALA A 72 1.21 -5.92 -8.70
N MET A 73 2.45 -5.65 -9.17
CA MET A 73 2.68 -5.03 -10.48
C MET A 73 2.11 -5.87 -11.63
N ALA A 74 2.42 -7.17 -11.66
CA ALA A 74 1.90 -8.08 -12.70
C ALA A 74 0.37 -8.16 -12.70
N THR A 75 -0.26 -8.10 -11.51
CA THR A 75 -1.71 -8.04 -11.38
C THR A 75 -2.26 -6.69 -11.86
N GLY A 76 -1.55 -5.59 -11.57
CA GLY A 76 -1.91 -4.24 -12.00
C GLY A 76 -1.89 -4.08 -13.51
N GLU A 77 -0.89 -4.64 -14.18
CA GLU A 77 -0.80 -4.68 -15.65
C GLU A 77 -1.94 -5.47 -16.28
N LYS A 78 -2.27 -6.65 -15.74
CA LYS A 78 -3.43 -7.46 -16.21
C LYS A 78 -4.75 -6.70 -16.06
N ILE A 79 -4.91 -5.99 -14.96
CA ILE A 79 -6.09 -5.14 -14.71
C ILE A 79 -6.14 -3.99 -15.72
N LYS A 80 -5.01 -3.33 -15.96
CA LYS A 80 -4.89 -2.24 -16.94
C LYS A 80 -5.30 -2.71 -18.34
N SER A 81 -4.72 -3.82 -18.83
CA SER A 81 -5.06 -4.40 -20.14
C SER A 81 -6.55 -4.69 -20.28
N ARG A 82 -7.15 -5.30 -19.25
CA ARG A 82 -8.60 -5.61 -19.24
C ARG A 82 -9.47 -4.35 -19.30
N LEU A 83 -9.03 -3.28 -18.66
CA LEU A 83 -9.76 -2.01 -18.66
C LEU A 83 -9.63 -1.30 -20.01
N GLU A 84 -8.45 -1.35 -20.64
CA GLU A 84 -8.22 -0.84 -21.99
C GLU A 84 -9.12 -1.54 -23.02
N GLU A 85 -9.21 -2.88 -22.97
CA GLU A 85 -10.15 -3.67 -23.80
C GLU A 85 -11.62 -3.28 -23.61
N ARG A 86 -11.97 -2.73 -22.44
CA ARG A 86 -13.34 -2.29 -22.11
C ARG A 86 -13.58 -0.80 -22.42
N GLY A 87 -12.66 -0.15 -23.11
CA GLY A 87 -12.77 1.27 -23.50
C GLY A 87 -12.45 2.24 -22.36
N TYR A 88 -11.61 1.84 -21.41
CA TYR A 88 -11.07 2.75 -20.41
C TYR A 88 -9.62 3.16 -20.74
N GLU A 89 -9.30 4.43 -20.53
CA GLU A 89 -7.95 4.98 -20.73
C GLU A 89 -7.40 5.51 -19.41
N GLN A 90 -6.07 5.54 -19.29
CA GLN A 90 -5.39 6.25 -18.19
C GLN A 90 -5.08 7.69 -18.62
N ARG A 91 -5.74 8.68 -17.99
CA ARG A 91 -5.46 10.10 -18.20
C ARG A 91 -4.96 10.76 -16.93
N ARG A 92 -3.76 11.35 -17.02
CA ARG A 92 -3.22 12.24 -16.00
C ARG A 92 -3.83 13.61 -16.17
N THR A 93 -4.55 14.07 -15.16
CA THR A 93 -5.04 15.45 -15.07
C THR A 93 -4.50 16.06 -13.78
N ARG A 94 -4.30 17.39 -13.79
CA ARG A 94 -3.76 18.13 -12.65
C ARG A 94 -4.56 17.91 -11.37
N ALA A 95 -5.89 17.80 -11.46
CA ALA A 95 -6.75 17.53 -10.30
C ALA A 95 -6.44 16.16 -9.64
N ARG A 96 -6.21 15.12 -10.44
CA ARG A 96 -5.91 13.77 -9.94
C ARG A 96 -4.51 13.66 -9.36
N GLU A 97 -3.57 14.40 -9.93
CA GLU A 97 -2.23 14.53 -9.36
C GLU A 97 -2.29 15.23 -8.00
N ILE A 98 -3.13 16.28 -7.86
CA ILE A 98 -3.35 16.95 -6.57
C ILE A 98 -4.00 16.00 -5.56
N ASP A 99 -5.01 15.21 -5.94
CA ASP A 99 -5.61 14.22 -5.05
C ASP A 99 -4.60 13.16 -4.59
N LEU A 100 -3.73 12.70 -5.49
CA LEU A 100 -2.64 11.78 -5.16
C LEU A 100 -1.66 12.41 -4.17
N LEU A 101 -1.25 13.66 -4.43
CA LEU A 101 -0.32 14.42 -3.59
C LEU A 101 -0.91 14.73 -2.20
N LEU A 102 -2.21 15.02 -2.11
CA LEU A 102 -2.90 15.23 -0.83
C LEU A 102 -2.90 13.95 0.00
N ASN A 103 -3.21 12.79 -0.61
CA ASN A 103 -3.11 11.51 0.08
C ASN A 103 -1.68 11.24 0.56
N LEU A 104 -0.68 11.49 -0.29
CA LEU A 104 0.74 11.37 0.09
C LEU A 104 1.14 12.32 1.23
N ALA A 105 0.63 13.56 1.22
CA ALA A 105 0.91 14.56 2.25
C ALA A 105 0.34 14.15 3.61
N VAL A 106 -0.85 13.54 3.65
CA VAL A 106 -1.42 12.97 4.88
C VAL A 106 -0.50 11.90 5.46
N PHE A 107 -0.01 10.98 4.61
CA PHE A 107 0.94 9.95 5.07
C PHE A 107 2.27 10.56 5.54
N GLY A 108 2.80 11.55 4.84
CA GLY A 108 4.02 12.26 5.24
C GLY A 108 3.88 12.99 6.58
N ALA A 109 2.75 13.66 6.81
CA ALA A 109 2.45 14.32 8.07
C ALA A 109 2.36 13.32 9.23
N PHE A 110 1.74 12.15 9.00
CA PHE A 110 1.69 11.07 9.99
C PHE A 110 3.07 10.47 10.29
N TYR A 111 3.92 10.27 9.27
CA TYR A 111 5.28 9.79 9.46
C TYR A 111 6.12 10.78 10.30
N TYR A 112 5.99 12.08 10.03
CA TYR A 112 6.71 13.12 10.78
C TYR A 112 6.24 13.21 12.24
N TRP A 113 4.93 13.05 12.48
CA TRP A 113 4.37 12.95 13.84
C TRP A 113 4.95 11.75 14.60
N LEU A 114 5.09 10.60 13.94
CA LEU A 114 5.66 9.39 14.51
C LEU A 114 7.15 9.56 14.88
N GLN A 115 7.94 10.19 14.01
CA GLN A 115 9.35 10.51 14.30
C GLN A 115 9.48 11.46 15.49
N SER A 116 8.58 12.44 15.60
CA SER A 116 8.58 13.38 16.72
C SER A 116 8.26 12.69 18.05
N TYR A 117 7.39 11.67 18.03
CA TYR A 117 7.04 10.85 19.20
C TYR A 117 8.22 10.04 19.76
N GLU A 118 9.17 9.65 18.90
CA GLU A 118 10.42 8.98 19.31
C GLU A 118 11.37 9.95 20.03
N SER A 119 11.44 11.19 19.56
CA SER A 119 12.35 12.22 20.09
C SER A 119 12.02 12.65 21.52
N ASP A 120 10.77 12.42 21.97
CA ASP A 120 10.31 12.71 23.34
C ASP A 120 10.77 11.63 24.36
N GLY A 121 11.59 10.66 23.96
CA GLY A 121 12.33 9.76 24.86
C GLY A 121 11.50 8.73 25.61
N LYS A 122 10.20 8.57 25.28
CA LYS A 122 9.33 7.55 25.86
C LYS A 122 9.40 6.27 25.02
N GLU A 123 10.49 5.52 25.13
CA GLU A 123 10.59 4.15 24.58
C GLU A 123 9.66 3.19 25.35
N SER A 124 8.37 3.32 25.08
CA SER A 124 7.36 2.39 25.53
C SER A 124 7.27 1.24 24.53
N ARG A 125 7.08 -0.01 25.00
CA ARG A 125 6.74 -1.15 24.12
C ARG A 125 5.52 -0.84 23.22
N PHE A 126 4.64 0.05 23.68
CA PHE A 126 3.53 0.57 22.90
C PHE A 126 4.00 1.40 21.69
N ALA A 127 4.99 2.28 21.86
CA ALA A 127 5.56 3.10 20.78
C ALA A 127 6.24 2.23 19.71
N VAL A 128 7.01 1.22 20.12
CA VAL A 128 7.65 0.25 19.21
C VAL A 128 6.59 -0.55 18.42
N GLY A 129 5.53 -1.00 19.09
CA GLY A 129 4.40 -1.66 18.42
C GLY A 129 3.70 -0.73 17.42
N LEU A 130 3.51 0.54 17.78
CA LEU A 130 2.93 1.55 16.89
C LEU A 130 3.80 1.76 15.65
N MET A 131 5.11 1.90 15.83
CA MET A 131 6.06 2.03 14.71
C MET A 131 6.05 0.82 13.78
N ALA A 132 5.98 -0.39 14.33
CA ALA A 132 5.89 -1.61 13.53
C ALA A 132 4.58 -1.70 12.73
N VAL A 133 3.44 -1.30 13.32
CA VAL A 133 2.14 -1.19 12.61
C VAL A 133 2.24 -0.17 11.48
N PHE A 134 2.75 1.03 11.76
CA PHE A 134 2.83 2.11 10.78
C PHE A 134 3.83 1.82 9.67
N GLY A 135 5.00 1.26 9.99
CA GLY A 135 5.96 0.79 8.98
C GLY A 135 5.34 -0.24 8.04
N GLY A 136 4.56 -1.18 8.59
CA GLY A 136 3.78 -2.13 7.80
C GLY A 136 2.77 -1.46 6.87
N LEU A 137 2.01 -0.50 7.39
CA LEU A 137 1.04 0.28 6.59
C LEU A 137 1.73 1.10 5.49
N MET A 138 2.91 1.66 5.74
CA MET A 138 3.67 2.39 4.73
C MET A 138 4.17 1.47 3.61
N ILE A 139 4.69 0.29 3.94
CA ILE A 139 5.10 -0.71 2.93
C ILE A 139 3.89 -1.15 2.11
N TRP A 140 2.78 -1.46 2.77
CA TRP A 140 1.52 -1.81 2.10
C TRP A 140 1.07 -0.71 1.14
N TRP A 141 1.04 0.54 1.62
CA TRP A 141 0.65 1.70 0.84
C TRP A 141 1.55 1.89 -0.38
N PHE A 142 2.88 1.79 -0.19
CA PHE A 142 3.85 1.90 -1.28
C PHE A 142 3.61 0.85 -2.37
N ILE A 143 3.35 -0.40 -1.98
CA ILE A 143 3.02 -1.47 -2.93
C ILE A 143 1.77 -1.10 -3.74
N VAL A 144 0.68 -0.71 -3.06
CA VAL A 144 -0.59 -0.34 -3.72
C VAL A 144 -0.39 0.83 -4.69
N MET A 145 0.33 1.86 -4.27
CA MET A 145 0.57 3.07 -5.07
C MET A 145 1.43 2.80 -6.31
N MET A 146 2.46 1.96 -6.18
CA MET A 146 3.34 1.60 -7.29
C MET A 146 2.68 0.66 -8.29
N SER A 147 1.77 -0.21 -7.84
CA SER A 147 1.13 -1.22 -8.69
C SER A 147 -0.19 -0.76 -9.29
N ILE A 148 -1.22 -0.59 -8.46
CA ILE A 148 -2.60 -0.34 -8.90
C ILE A 148 -3.00 1.13 -8.75
N GLY A 149 -2.19 1.93 -8.05
CA GLY A 149 -2.36 3.37 -7.93
C GLY A 149 -2.62 4.07 -9.28
N PRO A 150 -1.82 3.82 -10.33
CA PRO A 150 -2.07 4.45 -11.62
C PRO A 150 -3.46 4.11 -12.19
N VAL A 151 -3.95 2.90 -11.95
CA VAL A 151 -5.29 2.48 -12.37
C VAL A 151 -6.38 3.16 -11.54
N LEU A 152 -6.23 3.21 -10.21
CA LEU A 152 -7.25 3.77 -9.33
C LEU A 152 -7.44 5.28 -9.55
N TRP A 153 -6.35 6.04 -9.64
CA TRP A 153 -6.39 7.50 -9.72
C TRP A 153 -6.54 8.02 -11.15
N PHE A 154 -6.03 7.32 -12.17
CA PHE A 154 -5.99 7.86 -13.55
C PHE A 154 -6.95 7.20 -14.54
N THR A 155 -7.67 6.14 -14.19
CA THR A 155 -8.60 5.51 -15.14
C THR A 155 -9.84 6.39 -15.41
N VAL A 156 -10.15 6.59 -16.69
CA VAL A 156 -11.37 7.22 -17.24
C VAL A 156 -12.03 6.33 -18.28
N ARG A 157 -13.34 6.45 -18.47
CA ARG A 157 -14.03 5.82 -19.59
C ARG A 157 -13.91 6.70 -20.83
N VAL A 158 -13.44 6.14 -21.94
CA VAL A 158 -13.45 6.79 -23.26
C VAL A 158 -14.87 6.69 -23.80
N ARG A 159 -15.45 7.81 -24.20
CA ARG A 159 -16.74 7.85 -24.90
C ARG A 159 -16.53 7.68 -26.39
#